data_AF-A0A1Q3JCX1-F1
#
_entry.id   AF-A0A1Q3JCX1-F1
#
_cell.length_a   1.000
_cell.length_b   1.000
_cell.length_c   1.000
_cell.angle_alpha   90.00
_cell.angle_beta   90.00
_cell.angle_gamma   90.00
#
_symmetry.space_group_name_H-M   'P 1'
#
loop_
_entity.id
_entity.type
_entity.pdbx_description
1 polymer ?
#
loop_
_entity_poly.entity_id
_entity_poly.type
_entity_poly.pdbx_seq_one_letter_code
_entity_poly.pdbx_strand_id
1 'polypeptide(L)'
;MLVLEPDDAELALAADFEARARELGFELDPGESQLLAITIQRACCLLLTGDKRAIRAIAAVCPHEVAKRVACLEQLVAHIVQIAGVGAVQPQVCSEPLVDQAMSICFGCGSGGSDEENIFAGLKS
;
A
#
# COMPACT_ATOMS: atom_id res chain seq x y z
N MET A 1 -3.46 19.86 10.18
CA MET A 1 -3.60 18.44 9.80
C MET A 1 -5.06 18.07 9.99
N LEU A 2 -5.76 17.71 8.92
CA LEU A 2 -7.15 17.26 9.03
C LEU A 2 -7.10 15.84 9.60
N VAL A 3 -7.63 15.62 10.80
CA VAL A 3 -7.73 14.28 11.37
C VAL A 3 -8.94 13.60 10.74
N LEU A 4 -8.73 12.41 10.20
CA LEU A 4 -9.75 11.61 9.55
C LEU A 4 -10.41 10.73 10.62
N GLU A 5 -11.42 11.28 11.29
CA GLU A 5 -12.22 10.51 12.25
C GLU A 5 -13.28 9.69 11.49
N PRO A 6 -13.38 8.37 11.75
CA PRO A 6 -14.40 7.53 11.15
C PRO A 6 -15.77 7.80 11.78
N ASP A 7 -16.83 7.68 10.98
CA ASP A 7 -18.20 7.70 11.49
C ASP A 7 -18.68 6.29 11.91
N ASP A 8 -19.85 6.22 12.54
CA ASP A 8 -20.43 4.96 13.03
C ASP A 8 -20.68 3.95 11.90
N ALA A 9 -21.00 4.42 10.68
CA ALA A 9 -21.24 3.55 9.54
C ALA A 9 -19.93 2.96 9.00
N GLU A 10 -18.85 3.74 9.02
CA GLU A 10 -17.50 3.30 8.67
C GLU A 10 -16.96 2.31 9.70
N LEU A 11 -17.19 2.55 11.00
CA LEU A 11 -16.82 1.63 12.07
C LEU A 11 -17.55 0.29 11.96
N ALA A 12 -18.86 0.32 11.69
CA ALA A 12 -19.65 -0.89 11.52
C ALA A 12 -19.18 -1.71 10.31
N LEU A 13 -18.95 -1.03 9.17
CA LEU A 13 -18.46 -1.69 7.95
C LEU A 13 -17.05 -2.29 8.14
N ALA A 14 -16.17 -1.61 8.87
CA ALA A 14 -14.85 -2.14 9.20
C ALA A 14 -14.94 -3.44 10.01
N ALA A 15 -15.81 -3.48 11.02
CA ALA A 15 -16.04 -4.68 11.83
C ALA A 15 -16.59 -5.85 10.98
N ASP A 16 -17.48 -5.57 10.02
CA ASP A 16 -17.99 -6.59 9.09
C ASP A 16 -16.87 -7.17 8.21
N PHE A 17 -15.94 -6.32 7.73
CA PHE A 17 -14.78 -6.79 6.96
C PHE A 17 -13.83 -7.65 7.78
N GLU A 18 -13.56 -7.28 9.04
CA GLU A 18 -12.74 -8.09 9.95
C GLU A 18 -13.37 -9.46 10.22
N ALA A 19 -14.68 -9.49 10.47
CA ALA A 19 -15.41 -10.73 10.69
C ALA A 19 -15.30 -11.64 9.47
N ARG A 20 -15.53 -11.09 8.27
CA ARG A 20 -15.46 -11.84 7.02
C ARG A 20 -14.03 -12.29 6.66
N ALA A 21 -13.02 -11.47 6.93
CA ALA A 21 -11.62 -11.86 6.76
C ALA A 21 -11.31 -13.10 7.61
N ARG A 22 -11.72 -13.07 8.88
CA ARG A 22 -11.53 -14.17 9.84
C ARG A 22 -12.23 -15.45 9.37
N GLU A 23 -13.47 -15.36 8.89
CA GLU A 23 -14.21 -16.51 8.34
C GLU A 23 -13.51 -17.14 7.13
N LEU A 24 -12.86 -16.32 6.31
CA LEU A 24 -12.10 -16.76 5.12
C LEU A 24 -10.65 -17.18 5.44
N GLY A 25 -10.23 -17.14 6.71
CA GLY A 25 -8.87 -17.50 7.13
C GLY A 25 -7.81 -16.45 6.77
N PHE A 26 -8.21 -15.20 6.57
CA PHE A 26 -7.31 -14.07 6.38
C PHE A 26 -7.23 -13.21 7.64
N GLU A 27 -6.12 -12.50 7.77
CA GLU A 27 -5.93 -11.44 8.76
C GLU A 27 -6.11 -10.08 8.06
N LEU A 28 -7.07 -9.30 8.55
CA LEU A 28 -7.23 -7.88 8.22
C LEU A 28 -7.26 -7.15 9.55
N ASP A 29 -6.25 -6.33 9.83
CA ASP A 29 -6.17 -5.62 11.11
C ASP A 29 -7.19 -4.47 11.20
N PRO A 30 -7.49 -3.98 12.42
CA PRO A 30 -8.48 -2.92 12.60
C PRO A 30 -8.16 -1.59 11.89
N GLY A 31 -6.89 -1.27 11.65
CA GLY A 31 -6.51 -0.06 10.92
C GLY A 31 -6.82 -0.20 9.43
N GLU A 32 -6.46 -1.34 8.84
CA GLU A 32 -6.68 -1.63 7.43
C GLU A 32 -8.16 -1.84 7.10
N SER A 33 -8.92 -2.49 7.98
CA SER A 33 -10.38 -2.61 7.84
C SER A 33 -11.06 -1.22 7.87
N GLN A 34 -10.58 -0.32 8.74
CA GLN A 34 -11.09 1.04 8.85
C GLN A 34 -10.77 1.88 7.61
N LEU A 35 -9.53 1.83 7.12
CA LEU A 35 -9.13 2.52 5.90
C LEU A 35 -9.88 1.99 4.67
N LEU A 36 -10.15 0.69 4.61
CA LEU A 36 -10.96 0.08 3.58
C LEU A 36 -12.42 0.58 3.63
N ALA A 37 -13.03 0.61 4.82
CA ALA A 37 -14.38 1.11 5.00
C ALA A 37 -14.52 2.58 4.57
N ILE A 38 -13.59 3.44 4.99
CA ILE A 38 -13.51 4.85 4.57
C ILE A 38 -13.34 4.96 3.06
N THR A 39 -12.46 4.15 2.46
CA THR A 39 -12.21 4.15 1.00
C THR A 39 -13.48 3.87 0.21
N ILE A 40 -14.32 2.97 0.72
CA ILE A 40 -15.60 2.62 0.09
C ILE A 40 -16.65 3.71 0.35
N GLN A 41 -16.89 4.07 1.61
CA GLN A 41 -17.97 4.99 2.01
C GLN A 41 -17.76 6.42 1.49
N ARG A 42 -16.53 6.93 1.55
CA ARG A 42 -16.20 8.28 1.08
C ARG A 42 -15.83 8.32 -0.41
N ALA A 43 -15.98 7.20 -1.12
CA ALA A 43 -15.62 7.07 -2.53
C ALA A 43 -14.19 7.55 -2.86
N CYS A 44 -13.24 7.26 -1.97
CA CYS A 44 -11.83 7.57 -2.23
C CYS A 44 -11.35 6.85 -3.50
N CYS A 45 -10.45 7.52 -4.23
CA CYS A 45 -9.96 7.02 -5.51
C CYS A 45 -9.01 5.82 -5.36
N LEU A 46 -8.20 5.80 -4.30
CA LEU A 46 -7.14 4.83 -4.10
C LEU A 46 -6.83 4.62 -2.62
N LEU A 47 -6.79 3.37 -2.19
CA LEU A 47 -6.16 2.93 -0.96
C LEU A 47 -4.72 2.52 -1.26
N LEU A 48 -3.78 3.17 -0.59
CA LEU A 48 -2.35 2.87 -0.66
C LEU A 48 -1.93 2.21 0.66
N THR A 49 -1.35 1.00 0.58
CA THR A 49 -0.81 0.31 1.77
C THR A 49 0.50 -0.40 1.43
N GLY A 50 1.40 -0.51 2.41
CA GLY A 50 2.59 -1.36 2.34
C GLY A 50 2.31 -2.80 2.77
N ASP A 51 1.16 -3.09 3.40
CA ASP A 51 0.85 -4.43 3.89
C ASP A 51 0.26 -5.31 2.78
N LYS A 52 1.12 -6.13 2.17
CA LYS A 52 0.72 -7.13 1.16
C LYS A 52 -0.29 -8.15 1.69
N ARG A 53 -0.29 -8.45 3.00
CA ARG A 53 -1.26 -9.36 3.62
C ARG A 53 -2.64 -8.70 3.65
N ALA A 54 -2.71 -7.41 3.97
CA ALA A 54 -3.95 -6.64 3.91
C ALA A 54 -4.52 -6.63 2.49
N ILE A 55 -3.71 -6.38 1.46
CA ILE A 55 -4.15 -6.42 0.04
C ILE A 55 -4.79 -7.78 -0.30
N ARG A 56 -4.17 -8.88 0.13
CA ARG A 56 -4.71 -10.23 -0.10
C ARG A 56 -6.04 -10.46 0.63
N ALA A 57 -6.15 -10.00 1.87
CA ALA A 57 -7.39 -10.08 2.64
C ALA A 57 -8.51 -9.26 1.98
N ILE A 58 -8.22 -8.02 1.58
CA ILE A 58 -9.14 -7.12 0.89
C ILE A 58 -9.66 -7.76 -0.41
N ALA A 59 -8.77 -8.34 -1.22
CA ALA A 59 -9.14 -9.02 -2.46
C ALA A 59 -10.06 -10.24 -2.23
N ALA A 60 -10.00 -10.88 -1.07
CA ALA A 60 -10.88 -11.99 -0.70
C ALA A 60 -12.22 -11.52 -0.11
N VAL A 61 -12.20 -10.46 0.69
CA VAL A 61 -13.37 -9.98 1.45
C VAL A 61 -14.31 -9.15 0.58
N CYS A 62 -13.78 -8.28 -0.28
CA CYS A 62 -14.55 -7.32 -1.08
C CYS A 62 -13.98 -7.16 -2.52
N PRO A 63 -13.95 -8.24 -3.31
CA PRO A 63 -13.26 -8.27 -4.61
C PRO A 63 -13.81 -7.26 -5.64
N HIS A 64 -15.04 -6.77 -5.46
CA HIS A 64 -15.70 -5.93 -6.45
C HIS A 64 -15.75 -4.47 -6.02
N GLU A 65 -15.90 -4.22 -4.73
CA GLU A 65 -16.09 -2.91 -4.12
C GLU A 65 -14.87 -2.03 -4.38
N VAL A 66 -13.67 -2.57 -4.21
CA VAL A 66 -12.40 -1.83 -4.38
C VAL A 66 -11.59 -2.30 -5.59
N ALA A 67 -12.24 -2.92 -6.57
CA ALA A 67 -11.58 -3.32 -7.80
C ALA A 67 -10.86 -2.12 -8.43
N LYS A 68 -9.54 -2.26 -8.64
CA LYS A 68 -8.65 -1.20 -9.17
C LYS A 68 -8.49 0.04 -8.29
N ARG A 69 -8.91 -0.01 -7.02
CA ARG A 69 -8.79 1.08 -6.03
C ARG A 69 -7.85 0.74 -4.89
N VAL A 70 -7.01 -0.27 -5.06
CA VAL A 70 -5.97 -0.66 -4.10
C VAL A 70 -4.65 -0.74 -4.84
N ALA A 71 -3.61 -0.11 -4.30
CA ALA A 71 -2.25 -0.22 -4.79
C ALA A 71 -1.27 -0.37 -3.62
N CYS A 72 -0.19 -1.11 -3.85
CA CYS A 72 0.89 -1.21 -2.87
C CYS A 72 1.89 -0.04 -3.01
N LEU A 73 2.69 0.17 -1.97
CA LEU A 73 3.76 1.16 -1.99
C LEU A 73 4.71 0.97 -3.18
N GLU A 74 5.07 -0.28 -3.49
CA GLU A 74 6.00 -0.57 -4.59
C GLU A 74 5.42 -0.21 -5.96
N GLN A 75 4.11 -0.40 -6.16
CA GLN A 75 3.43 0.03 -7.39
C GLN A 75 3.44 1.55 -7.52
N LEU A 76 3.21 2.28 -6.43
CA LEU A 76 3.32 3.74 -6.41
C LEU A 76 4.74 4.18 -6.74
N VAL A 77 5.74 3.60 -6.09
CA VAL A 77 7.15 3.95 -6.32
C VAL A 77 7.58 3.63 -7.74
N ALA A 78 7.19 2.47 -8.28
CA ALA A 78 7.44 2.11 -9.67
C ALA A 78 6.82 3.13 -10.63
N HIS A 79 5.60 3.61 -10.34
CA HIS A 79 4.95 4.64 -11.14
C HIS A 79 5.69 5.98 -11.07
N ILE A 80 6.17 6.39 -9.88
CA ILE A 80 6.99 7.59 -9.73
C ILE A 80 8.29 7.47 -10.51
N VAL A 81 8.98 6.32 -10.46
CA VAL A 81 10.21 6.06 -11.22
C VAL A 81 9.93 6.11 -12.73
N GLN A 82 8.81 5.58 -13.21
CA GLN A 82 8.43 5.66 -14.63
C GLN A 82 8.21 7.09 -15.11
N ILE A 83 7.70 7.98 -14.25
CA ILE A 83 7.42 9.38 -14.59
C ILE A 83 8.68 10.25 -14.47
N ALA A 84 9.42 10.12 -13.36
CA ALA A 84 10.52 11.02 -13.01
C ALA A 84 11.91 10.49 -13.42
N GLY A 85 12.02 9.19 -13.67
CA GLY A 85 13.27 8.50 -13.96
C GLY A 85 14.07 8.13 -12.70
N VAL A 86 14.88 7.07 -12.81
CA VAL A 86 15.70 6.54 -11.71
C VAL A 86 16.64 7.59 -11.13
N GLY A 87 17.30 8.38 -11.99
CA GLY A 87 18.28 9.40 -11.56
C GLY A 87 17.68 10.50 -10.68
N ALA A 88 16.36 10.75 -10.79
CA ALA A 88 15.66 11.72 -9.94
C ALA A 88 15.19 11.09 -8.62
N VAL A 89 14.75 9.83 -8.63
CA VAL A 89 14.12 9.18 -7.48
C VAL A 89 15.14 8.54 -6.54
N GLN A 90 16.14 7.85 -7.08
CA GLN A 90 17.12 7.08 -6.30
C GLN A 90 17.88 7.92 -5.26
N PRO A 91 18.37 9.14 -5.57
CA PRO A 91 19.05 9.97 -4.57
C PRO A 91 18.13 10.37 -3.42
N GLN A 92 16.83 10.56 -3.68
CA GLN A 92 15.85 10.94 -2.65
C GLN A 92 15.58 9.76 -1.72
N VAL A 93 15.33 8.57 -2.27
CA VAL A 93 15.13 7.34 -1.46
C VAL A 93 16.38 7.05 -0.63
N CYS A 94 17.56 7.10 -1.25
CA CYS A 94 18.81 6.77 -0.57
C CYS A 94 19.31 7.85 0.39
N SER A 95 18.72 9.04 0.41
CA SER A 95 18.99 10.04 1.45
C SER A 95 18.35 9.68 2.80
N GLU A 96 17.33 8.81 2.78
CA GLU A 96 16.56 8.41 3.97
C GLU A 96 16.45 6.87 4.10
N PRO A 97 17.58 6.13 4.14
CA PRO A 97 17.58 4.68 3.98
C PRO A 97 16.95 3.91 5.17
N LEU A 98 16.69 4.60 6.28
CA LEU A 98 16.10 4.02 7.48
C LEU A 98 14.56 4.09 7.49
N VAL A 99 13.95 4.84 6.57
CA VAL A 99 12.48 4.99 6.51
C VAL A 99 11.81 3.71 6.06
N ASP A 100 12.34 3.08 5.01
CA ASP A 100 11.81 1.83 4.47
C ASP A 100 12.96 0.93 3.99
N GLN A 101 13.14 -0.21 4.68
CA GLN A 101 14.23 -1.13 4.38
C GLN A 101 14.07 -1.80 3.01
N ALA A 102 12.83 -2.12 2.60
CA ALA A 102 12.57 -2.77 1.32
C ALA A 102 12.91 -1.82 0.17
N MET A 103 12.54 -0.54 0.27
CA MET A 103 12.90 0.48 -0.70
C MET A 103 14.41 0.70 -0.74
N SER A 104 15.06 0.80 0.42
CA SER A 104 16.52 0.93 0.49
C SER A 104 17.27 -0.21 -0.21
N ILE A 105 16.76 -1.43 -0.10
CA ILE A 105 17.30 -2.60 -0.81
C ILE A 105 17.05 -2.47 -2.31
N CYS A 106 15.82 -2.16 -2.74
CA CYS A 106 15.48 -2.03 -4.16
C CYS A 106 16.35 -0.98 -4.87
N PHE A 107 16.63 0.14 -4.21
CA PHE A 107 17.43 1.23 -4.77
C PHE A 107 18.94 1.09 -4.56
N GLY A 108 19.41 0.03 -3.89
CA GLY A 108 20.83 -0.23 -3.68
C GLY A 108 21.51 0.82 -2.80
N CYS A 109 20.80 1.40 -1.84
CA CYS A 109 21.30 2.54 -1.06
C CYS A 109 22.55 2.22 -0.23
N GLY A 110 22.73 0.96 0.17
CA GLY A 110 23.95 0.48 0.84
C GLY A 110 25.14 0.19 -0.08
N SER A 111 24.93 0.09 -1.40
CA SER A 111 25.94 -0.27 -2.41
C SER A 111 26.30 0.89 -3.34
N GLY A 112 25.83 2.11 -3.07
CA GLY A 112 26.05 3.28 -3.91
C GLY A 112 25.08 3.43 -5.08
N GLY A 113 23.93 2.73 -5.02
CA GLY A 113 22.89 2.73 -6.04
C GLY A 113 22.68 1.35 -6.66
N SER A 114 21.69 1.32 -7.54
CA SER A 114 21.21 0.19 -8.34
C SER A 114 20.80 0.69 -9.73
N ASP A 115 20.93 -0.14 -10.76
CA ASP A 115 20.46 0.21 -12.09
C ASP A 115 18.93 0.06 -12.23
N GLU A 116 18.38 0.59 -13.32
CA GLU A 116 16.95 0.62 -13.58
C GLU A 116 16.32 -0.78 -13.63
N GLU A 117 17.01 -1.75 -14.23
CA GLU A 117 16.52 -3.12 -14.35
C GLU A 117 16.35 -3.77 -12.96
N ASN A 118 17.36 -3.65 -12.11
CA ASN A 118 17.34 -4.17 -10.76
C ASN A 118 16.32 -3.46 -9.86
N ILE A 119 16.16 -2.15 -10.00
CA ILE A 119 15.13 -1.39 -9.27
C ILE A 119 13.73 -1.92 -9.62
N PHE A 120 13.41 -2.03 -10.92
CA PHE A 120 12.10 -2.52 -11.33
C PHE A 120 11.87 -4.00 -11.01
N ALA A 121 12.93 -4.81 -10.98
CA ALA A 121 12.85 -6.19 -10.50
C ALA A 121 12.47 -6.25 -9.01
N GLY A 122 13.10 -5.43 -8.17
CA GLY A 122 12.80 -5.32 -6.74
C GLY A 122 11.37 -4.84 -6.46
N LEU A 123 10.91 -3.82 -7.19
CA LEU A 123 9.56 -3.25 -7.04
C LEU A 123 8.42 -4.17 -7.53
N LYS A 124 8.73 -5.28 -8.19
CA LYS A 124 7.74 -6.29 -8.63
C LYS A 124 7.62 -7.48 -7.66
N SER A 125 8.37 -7.48 -6.56
CA SER A 125 8.42 -8.57 -5.57
C SER A 125 7.18 -8.68 -4.70
#